data_AF-A0A087SZE3-F1
#
_entry.id   AF-A0A087SZE3-F1
#
_cell.length_a   1.000
_cell.length_b   1.000
_cell.length_c   1.000
_cell.angle_alpha   90.00
_cell.angle_beta   90.00
_cell.angle_gamma   90.00
#
_symmetry.space_group_name_H-M   'P 1'
#
loop_
_entity.id
_entity.type
_entity.pdbx_description
1 polymer ?
#
loop_
_entity_poly.entity_id
_entity_poly.type
_entity_poly.pdbx_seq_one_letter_code
_entity_poly.pdbx_strand_id
1 'polypeptide(L)'
;MCRKIRQKVYGNWRFIRTCAFLGSPGEGTGNENYCTMRTGTYNVFMETCTCNSKDGCNGAVSLCVSYIVTFLTVLLVLKLKFLQAG
;
A
#
# COMPACT_ATOMS: atom_id res chain seq x y z
N MET A 1 -9.93 8.81 5.33
CA MET A 1 -10.00 7.48 5.94
C MET A 1 -9.92 6.42 4.86
N CYS A 2 -9.44 5.23 5.19
CA CYS A 2 -9.00 4.26 4.21
C CYS A 2 -9.76 2.94 4.36
N ARG A 3 -9.98 2.24 3.25
CA ARG A 3 -10.56 0.90 3.21
C ARG A 3 -9.62 -0.05 2.48
N LYS A 4 -9.30 -1.17 3.12
CA LYS A 4 -8.51 -2.26 2.54
C LYS A 4 -9.37 -3.52 2.45
N ILE A 5 -9.41 -4.11 1.26
CA ILE A 5 -10.10 -5.36 1.00
C ILE A 5 -9.07 -6.40 0.57
N ARG A 6 -8.96 -7.48 1.34
CA ARG A 6 -8.18 -8.67 1.00
C ARG A 6 -9.12 -9.72 0.48
N GLN A 7 -8.93 -10.13 -0.77
CA GLN A 7 -9.79 -11.14 -1.36
C GLN A 7 -8.97 -12.29 -1.92
N LYS A 8 -9.41 -13.51 -1.65
CA LYS A 8 -8.85 -14.75 -2.23
C LYS A 8 -9.91 -15.35 -3.14
N VAL A 9 -9.61 -15.53 -4.43
CA VAL A 9 -10.52 -16.14 -5.41
C VAL A 9 -9.75 -17.21 -6.15
N TYR A 10 -10.25 -18.44 -6.15
CA TYR A 10 -9.59 -19.60 -6.78
C TYR A 10 -8.10 -19.72 -6.37
N GLY A 11 -7.81 -19.53 -5.08
CA GLY A 11 -6.45 -19.60 -4.55
C GLY A 11 -5.62 -18.31 -4.67
N ASN A 12 -6.02 -17.38 -5.54
CA ASN A 12 -5.25 -16.16 -5.83
C ASN A 12 -5.67 -15.00 -4.93
N TRP A 13 -4.68 -14.36 -4.30
CA TRP A 13 -4.90 -13.18 -3.45
C TRP A 13 -4.89 -11.88 -4.27
N ARG A 14 -5.85 -11.00 -3.97
CA ARG A 14 -5.92 -9.62 -4.46
C ARG A 14 -6.10 -8.64 -3.31
N PHE A 15 -5.43 -7.51 -3.40
CA PHE A 15 -5.52 -6.42 -2.42
C PHE A 15 -6.12 -5.20 -3.11
N ILE A 16 -7.34 -4.84 -2.72
CA ILE A 16 -8.04 -3.68 -3.26
C ILE A 16 -8.00 -2.59 -2.19
N ARG A 17 -7.48 -1.41 -2.54
CA ARG A 17 -7.40 -0.24 -1.66
C ARG A 17 -8.35 0.83 -2.17
N THR A 18 -9.23 1.33 -1.31
CA THR A 18 -10.25 2.33 -1.65
C THR A 18 -10.41 3.34 -0.52
N CYS A 19 -11.11 4.44 -0.78
CA CYS A 19 -11.49 5.40 0.26
C CYS A 19 -12.61 4.85 1.14
N ALA A 20 -12.63 5.26 2.41
CA ALA A 20 -13.70 4.97 3.35
C ALA A 20 -14.42 6.26 3.80
N PHE A 21 -15.69 6.15 4.19
CA PHE A 21 -16.41 7.26 4.81
C PHE A 21 -15.75 7.67 6.13
N LEU A 22 -15.64 8.98 6.39
CA LEU A 22 -15.11 9.46 7.67
C LEU A 22 -15.98 9.00 8.84
N GLY A 23 -15.37 8.75 9.99
CA GLY A 23 -16.09 8.33 11.20
C GLY A 23 -16.57 6.87 11.21
N SER A 24 -16.13 6.05 10.26
CA SER A 24 -16.46 4.60 10.21
C SER A 24 -15.27 3.65 10.40
N PRO A 25 -14.31 3.89 11.32
CA PRO A 25 -13.22 2.96 11.56
C PRO A 25 -13.75 1.60 12.04
N GLY A 26 -13.09 0.52 11.65
CA GLY A 26 -13.48 -0.84 12.05
C GLY A 26 -14.86 -1.28 11.53
N GLU A 27 -15.22 -0.88 10.33
CA GLU A 27 -16.55 -1.04 9.72
C GLU A 27 -17.67 -0.40 10.56
N GLY A 28 -17.38 0.77 11.14
CA GLY A 28 -18.33 1.52 11.96
C GLY A 28 -18.37 1.11 13.44
N THR A 29 -17.54 0.13 13.86
CA THR A 29 -17.43 -0.25 15.27
C THR A 29 -16.65 0.74 16.13
N GLY A 30 -15.95 1.71 15.51
CA GLY A 30 -15.08 2.63 16.23
C GLY A 30 -13.66 2.10 16.46
N ASN A 31 -13.42 0.80 16.23
CA ASN A 31 -12.15 0.14 16.50
C ASN A 31 -11.46 -0.33 15.21
N GLU A 32 -10.41 0.37 14.80
CA GLU A 32 -9.64 0.08 13.57
C GLU A 32 -8.95 -1.29 13.53
N ASN A 33 -8.92 -2.01 14.66
CA ASN A 33 -8.43 -3.37 14.72
C ASN A 33 -9.47 -4.41 14.31
N TYR A 34 -10.74 -4.01 14.22
CA TYR A 34 -11.81 -4.86 13.78
C TYR A 34 -11.88 -4.89 12.24
N CYS A 35 -11.80 -6.08 11.67
CA CYS A 35 -11.98 -6.34 10.25
C CYS A 35 -13.10 -7.35 10.06
N THR A 36 -13.95 -7.13 9.06
CA THR A 36 -15.04 -8.06 8.75
C THR A 36 -14.57 -9.07 7.72
N MET A 37 -14.58 -10.35 8.09
CA MET A 37 -14.31 -11.47 7.18
C MET A 37 -15.63 -12.09 6.69
N ARG A 38 -15.71 -12.36 5.39
CA ARG A 38 -16.82 -13.01 4.71
C ARG A 38 -16.26 -14.14 3.84
N THR A 39 -16.87 -15.32 3.94
CA THR A 39 -16.52 -16.48 3.11
C THR A 39 -17.69 -16.78 2.18
N GLY A 40 -17.38 -16.93 0.89
CA GLY A 40 -18.34 -17.32 -0.14
C GLY A 40 -18.15 -18.78 -0.58
N THR A 41 -18.93 -19.20 -1.58
CA THR A 41 -18.78 -20.48 -2.27
C THR A 41 -17.49 -20.54 -3.08
N TYR A 42 -17.00 -21.74 -3.41
CA TYR A 42 -15.83 -21.95 -4.28
C TYR A 42 -14.50 -21.33 -3.80
N ASN A 43 -14.19 -21.47 -2.49
CA ASN A 43 -12.94 -20.96 -1.90
C ASN A 43 -12.72 -19.45 -2.09
N VAL A 44 -13.82 -18.68 -2.07
CA VAL A 44 -13.78 -17.23 -2.12
C VAL A 44 -13.79 -16.67 -0.70
N PHE A 45 -12.78 -15.87 -0.36
CA PHE A 45 -12.67 -15.22 0.95
C PHE A 45 -12.52 -13.72 0.73
N MET A 46 -13.15 -12.91 1.58
CA MET A 46 -13.07 -11.46 1.54
C MET A 46 -12.94 -10.93 2.97
N GLU A 47 -11.92 -10.14 3.25
CA GLU A 47 -11.73 -9.41 4.50
C GLU A 47 -11.74 -7.92 4.19
N THR A 48 -12.59 -7.16 4.88
CA THR A 48 -12.70 -5.71 4.73
C THR A 48 -12.34 -5.04 6.05
N CYS A 49 -11.41 -4.10 5.97
CA CYS A 49 -11.00 -3.26 7.09
C CYS A 49 -11.14 -1.79 6.70
N THR A 50 -11.53 -0.97 7.67
CA THR A 50 -11.56 0.49 7.55
C THR A 50 -10.78 1.11 8.70
N CYS A 51 -9.96 2.10 8.40
CA CYS A 51 -8.97 2.64 9.34
C CYS A 51 -8.72 4.13 9.08
N ASN A 52 -8.40 4.89 10.13
CA ASN A 52 -8.04 6.29 10.08
C ASN A 52 -6.53 6.50 10.22
N SER A 53 -5.91 5.88 11.23
CA SER A 53 -4.49 6.07 11.56
C SER A 53 -3.70 4.77 11.76
N LYS A 54 -4.33 3.59 11.65
CA LYS A 54 -3.63 2.30 11.76
C LYS A 54 -2.61 2.06 10.64
N ASP A 55 -1.37 1.76 11.03
CA ASP A 55 -0.28 1.35 10.13
C ASP A 55 -0.64 0.11 9.29
N GLY A 56 -0.17 0.09 8.04
CA GLY A 56 -0.35 -1.04 7.12
C GLY A 56 -1.73 -1.16 6.46
N CYS A 57 -2.66 -0.26 6.80
CA CYS A 57 -3.98 -0.22 6.17
C CYS A 57 -3.93 0.38 4.76
N ASN A 58 -3.18 1.48 4.60
CA ASN A 58 -2.95 2.15 3.32
C ASN A 58 -1.49 2.13 2.88
N GLY A 59 -0.67 1.28 3.49
CA GLY A 59 0.71 1.04 3.03
C GLY A 59 0.69 0.59 1.57
N ALA A 60 0.77 1.55 0.65
CA ALA A 60 1.36 1.35 -0.65
C ALA A 60 2.83 1.01 -0.40
N VAL A 61 3.43 0.27 -1.32
CA VAL A 61 4.89 0.23 -1.35
C VAL A 61 5.37 1.67 -1.43
N SER A 62 6.02 2.16 -0.38
CA SER A 62 6.70 3.45 -0.47
C SER A 62 7.77 3.29 -1.53
N LEU A 63 7.81 4.19 -2.52
CA LEU A 63 8.94 4.28 -3.44
C LEU A 63 10.16 4.72 -2.61
N CYS A 64 10.88 3.74 -2.06
CA CYS A 64 12.15 4.01 -1.41
C CYS A 64 13.17 4.37 -2.49
N VAL A 65 13.53 5.65 -2.57
CA VAL A 65 14.64 6.10 -3.40
C VAL A 65 15.92 5.67 -2.72
N SER A 66 16.74 4.88 -3.42
CA SER A 66 18.07 4.51 -2.92
C SER A 66 19.01 5.70 -3.00
N TYR A 67 19.43 6.22 -1.85
CA TYR A 67 20.40 7.32 -1.76
C TYR A 67 21.73 7.01 -2.46
N ILE A 68 22.14 5.73 -2.45
CA ILE A 68 23.36 5.27 -3.12
C ILE A 68 23.22 5.41 -4.63
N VAL A 69 22.09 4.98 -5.20
CA VAL A 69 21.83 5.08 -6.64
C VAL A 69 21.78 6.55 -7.05
N THR A 70 21.11 7.41 -6.29
CA THR A 70 21.07 8.85 -6.58
C THR A 70 22.44 9.52 -6.49
N PHE A 71 23.29 9.10 -5.56
CA PHE A 71 24.64 9.65 -5.43
C PHE A 71 25.53 9.23 -6.60
N LEU A 72 25.49 7.95 -6.98
CA LEU A 72 26.26 7.42 -8.12
C LEU A 72 25.84 8.05 -9.44
N THR A 73 24.53 8.28 -9.66
CA THR A 73 24.05 8.95 -10.87
C THR A 73 24.53 10.40 -10.94
N VAL A 74 24.52 11.14 -9.82
CA VAL A 74 25.06 12.51 -9.76
C VAL A 74 26.55 12.54 -10.09
N LEU A 75 27.34 11.64 -9.49
CA LEU A 75 28.78 11.55 -9.77
C LEU A 75 29.06 11.23 -11.24
N LEU A 76 28.31 10.32 -11.84
CA LEU A 76 28.43 9.96 -13.24
C LEU A 76 28.14 11.16 -14.16
N VAL A 77 27.06 11.90 -13.87
CA VAL A 77 26.69 13.10 -14.64
C VAL A 77 27.78 14.19 -14.53
N LEU A 78 28.33 14.42 -13.35
CA LEU A 78 29.43 15.38 -13.15
C LEU A 78 30.68 14.97 -13.93
N LYS A 79 31.04 13.68 -13.91
CA LYS A 79 32.18 13.15 -14.68
C LYS A 79 31.99 13.34 -16.19
N LEU A 80 30.81 13.02 -16.71
CA LEU A 80 30.49 13.19 -18.13
C LEU A 80 30.54 14.66 -18.55
N LYS A 81 30.00 15.57 -17.72
CA LYS A 81 30.08 17.02 -17.96
C LYS A 81 31.52 17.53 -17.98
N PHE A 82 32.37 17.03 -17.08
CA PHE A 82 33.78 17.42 -17.03
C PHE A 82 34.57 16.91 -18.25
N LEU A 83 34.28 15.70 -18.72
CA LEU A 83 34.89 15.12 -19.93
C LEU A 83 34.47 15.83 -21.22
N GLN A 84 33.27 16.42 -21.26
CA GLN A 84 32.79 17.20 -22.41
C GLN A 84 33.28 18.66 -22.43
N ALA A 85 33.85 19.14 -21.32
CA ALA A 85 34.32 20.52 -21.17
C ALA A 85 35.85 20.68 -21.35
N GLY A 86 36.57 19.58 -21.60
CA GLY A 86 38.02 19.56 -21.84
C GLY A 86 38.36 19.15 -23.26
#